data_AF-A0A4V3A3S3-F1
#
_entry.id   AF-A0A4V3A3S3-F1
#
_cell.length_a   1.000
_cell.length_b   1.000
_cell.length_c   1.000
_cell.angle_alpha   90.00
_cell.angle_beta   90.00
_cell.angle_gamma   90.00
#
_symmetry.space_group_name_H-M   'P 1'
#
loop_
_entity.id
_entity.type
_entity.pdbx_description
1 polymer ?
#
loop_
_entity_poly.entity_id
_entity_poly.type
_entity_poly.pdbx_seq_one_letter_code
_entity_poly.pdbx_strand_id
1 'polypeptide(L)'
;MNSKIRISSIITMLTLCFGSILEALQPLGNSSMTIGNYRLWVTVISYIGVYAIVLWLVSNNAVVKIILTLINIFAALIALTFVASGVMNYHGLVAVLLVIVGIVGVIAGIYAVIVNNRFAKPETDQPDESSDSNQS
;
A
#
# COMPACT_ATOMS: atom_id res chain seq x y z
N MET A 1 -5.80 -11.34 -10.57
CA MET A 1 -4.79 -10.67 -9.71
C MET A 1 -4.26 -11.67 -8.69
N ASN A 2 -2.95 -11.69 -8.42
CA ASN A 2 -2.33 -12.62 -7.45
C ASN A 2 -2.83 -12.30 -6.03
N SER A 3 -3.36 -13.30 -5.31
CA SER A 3 -3.94 -13.12 -3.96
C SER A 3 -2.96 -12.46 -2.99
N LYS A 4 -1.66 -12.70 -3.14
CA LYS A 4 -0.60 -12.11 -2.32
C LYS A 4 -0.53 -10.58 -2.46
N ILE A 5 -0.73 -10.04 -3.66
CA ILE A 5 -0.71 -8.58 -3.93
C ILE A 5 -1.92 -7.91 -3.29
N ARG A 6 -3.10 -8.54 -3.40
CA ARG A 6 -4.33 -8.06 -2.76
C ARG A 6 -4.16 -7.98 -1.25
N ILE A 7 -3.71 -9.07 -0.63
CA ILE A 7 -3.54 -9.15 0.81
C ILE A 7 -2.53 -8.11 1.29
N SER A 8 -1.37 -8.01 0.63
CA SER A 8 -0.35 -7.02 0.99
C SER A 8 -0.87 -5.59 0.89
N SER A 9 -1.57 -5.25 -0.20
CA SER A 9 -2.13 -3.89 -0.39
C SER A 9 -3.21 -3.56 0.63
N ILE A 10 -4.03 -4.54 1.02
CA ILE A 10 -5.04 -4.38 2.08
C ILE A 10 -4.36 -4.14 3.44
N ILE A 11 -3.29 -4.88 3.75
CA ILE A 11 -2.52 -4.67 4.98
C ILE A 11 -1.93 -3.26 4.97
N THR A 12 -1.34 -2.82 3.87
CA THR A 12 -0.80 -1.45 3.73
C THR A 12 -1.89 -0.40 3.96
N MET A 13 -3.06 -0.56 3.34
CA MET A 13 -4.21 0.33 3.54
C MET A 13 -4.62 0.40 5.02
N LEU A 14 -4.75 -0.75 5.69
CA LEU A 14 -5.11 -0.81 7.11
C LEU A 14 -4.06 -0.13 7.99
N THR A 15 -2.77 -0.28 7.69
CA THR A 15 -1.72 0.39 8.46
C THR A 15 -1.79 1.91 8.35
N LEU A 16 -2.15 2.44 7.18
CA LEU A 16 -2.38 3.88 7.01
C LEU A 16 -3.57 4.36 7.84
N CYS A 17 -4.70 3.65 7.77
CA CYS A 17 -5.89 3.99 8.53
C CYS A 17 -5.62 3.95 10.05
N PHE A 18 -4.98 2.88 10.54
CA PHE A 18 -4.64 2.75 11.95
C PHE A 18 -3.62 3.80 12.40
N GLY A 19 -2.58 4.07 11.61
CA GLY A 19 -1.59 5.10 11.93
C GLY A 19 -2.21 6.48 12.09
N SER A 20 -3.08 6.89 11.15
CA SER A 20 -3.79 8.17 11.25
C SER A 20 -4.73 8.25 12.46
N ILE A 21 -5.40 7.15 12.82
CA ILE A 21 -6.24 7.10 14.03
C ILE A 21 -5.37 7.23 15.29
N LEU A 22 -4.24 6.54 15.35
CA LEU A 22 -3.31 6.61 16.48
C LEU A 22 -2.74 8.02 16.66
N GLU A 23 -2.35 8.70 15.58
CA GLU A 23 -1.91 10.10 15.64
C GLU A 23 -3.03 11.03 16.12
N ALA A 24 -4.29 10.73 15.81
CA ALA A 24 -5.44 11.54 16.26
C ALA A 24 -5.90 11.25 17.70
N LEU A 25 -5.42 10.18 18.33
CA LEU A 25 -5.73 9.85 19.74
C LEU A 25 -4.92 10.70 20.72
N GLN A 26 -3.74 11.16 20.33
CA GLN A 26 -2.95 12.07 21.14
C GLN A 26 -2.99 13.45 20.48
N PRO A 27 -3.78 14.40 21.01
CA PRO A 27 -3.65 15.79 20.63
C PRO A 27 -2.31 16.31 21.18
N LEU A 28 -1.21 15.95 20.50
CA LEU A 28 0.00 16.74 20.61
C LEU A 28 -0.38 18.14 20.16
N GLY A 29 0.06 19.18 20.89
CA GLY A 29 -0.38 20.58 20.69
C GLY A 29 -0.20 21.17 19.28
N ASN A 30 0.35 20.41 18.33
CA ASN A 30 0.56 20.76 16.92
C ASN A 30 -0.16 19.85 15.91
N SER A 31 -0.93 18.85 16.35
CA SER A 31 -1.61 17.90 15.48
C SER A 31 -3.01 18.42 15.10
N SER A 32 -3.17 18.86 13.85
CA SER A 32 -4.47 19.32 13.29
C SER A 32 -5.54 18.21 13.23
N MET A 33 -5.16 16.95 13.45
CA MET A 33 -6.05 15.79 13.47
C MET A 33 -6.41 15.42 14.91
N THR A 34 -7.68 15.61 15.24
CA THR A 34 -8.29 15.12 16.49
C THR A 34 -9.33 14.07 16.12
N ILE A 35 -9.61 13.11 17.00
CA ILE A 35 -10.59 12.03 16.74
C ILE A 35 -11.98 12.57 16.31
N GLY A 36 -12.37 13.74 16.81
CA GLY A 36 -13.63 14.42 16.48
C GLY A 36 -13.56 15.31 15.23
N ASN A 37 -12.41 15.45 14.59
CA ASN A 37 -12.24 16.29 13.40
C ASN A 37 -12.60 15.49 12.14
N TYR A 38 -13.50 16.03 11.32
CA TYR A 38 -13.91 15.41 10.05
C TYR A 38 -12.71 15.16 9.12
N ARG A 39 -11.63 15.94 9.22
CA ARG A 39 -10.40 15.75 8.42
C ARG A 39 -9.79 14.35 8.57
N LEU A 40 -9.82 13.78 9.78
CA LEU A 40 -9.34 12.42 10.02
C LEU A 40 -10.17 11.41 9.22
N TRP A 41 -11.49 11.47 9.38
CA TRP A 41 -12.42 10.54 8.75
C TRP A 41 -12.40 10.63 7.23
N VAL A 42 -12.29 11.84 6.68
CA VAL A 42 -12.09 12.05 5.24
C VAL A 42 -10.79 11.39 4.76
N THR A 43 -9.71 11.47 5.54
CA THR A 43 -8.42 10.85 5.21
C THR A 43 -8.52 9.31 5.22
N VAL A 44 -9.12 8.74 6.26
CA VAL A 44 -9.33 7.29 6.38
C VAL A 44 -10.18 6.75 5.23
N ILE A 45 -11.31 7.41 4.94
CA ILE A 45 -12.20 7.05 3.83
C ILE A 45 -11.48 7.21 2.49
N SER A 46 -10.65 8.25 2.33
CA SER A 46 -9.86 8.47 1.13
C SER A 46 -8.87 7.31 0.88
N TYR A 47 -8.13 6.86 1.90
CA TYR A 47 -7.25 5.70 1.76
C TYR A 47 -8.01 4.44 1.34
N ILE A 48 -9.15 4.16 1.98
CA ILE A 48 -9.99 3.02 1.62
C ILE A 48 -10.49 3.14 0.18
N GLY A 49 -10.98 4.32 -0.22
CA GLY A 49 -11.50 4.57 -1.56
C GLY A 49 -10.44 4.40 -2.65
N VAL A 50 -9.25 4.98 -2.45
CA VAL A 50 -8.14 4.87 -3.40
C VAL A 50 -7.74 3.40 -3.59
N TYR A 51 -7.53 2.66 -2.50
CA TYR A 51 -7.17 1.24 -2.59
C TYR A 51 -8.30 0.40 -3.20
N ALA A 52 -9.57 0.66 -2.86
CA ALA A 52 -10.71 -0.06 -3.43
C ALA A 52 -10.81 0.13 -4.95
N ILE A 53 -10.71 1.38 -5.44
CA ILE A 53 -10.78 1.70 -6.86
C ILE A 53 -9.62 1.03 -7.60
N VAL A 54 -8.38 1.16 -7.10
CA VAL A 54 -7.22 0.60 -7.79
C VAL A 54 -7.23 -0.93 -7.75
N LEU A 55 -7.63 -1.56 -6.64
CA LEU A 55 -7.75 -3.02 -6.56
C LEU A 55 -8.90 -3.59 -7.42
N TRP A 56 -9.94 -2.80 -7.68
CA TRP A 56 -10.98 -3.18 -8.65
C TRP A 56 -10.43 -3.07 -10.08
N LEU A 57 -9.80 -1.95 -10.40
CA LEU A 57 -9.37 -1.61 -11.75
C LEU A 57 -8.17 -2.48 -12.22
N VAL A 58 -7.31 -2.90 -11.29
CA VAL A 58 -6.14 -3.77 -11.57
C VAL A 58 -6.53 -5.19 -11.97
N SER A 59 -7.78 -5.59 -11.71
CA SER A 59 -8.31 -6.87 -12.19
C SER A 59 -8.37 -6.93 -13.71
N ASN A 60 -8.48 -5.77 -14.38
CA ASN A 60 -8.85 -5.69 -15.79
C ASN A 60 -7.75 -5.07 -16.68
N ASN A 61 -6.69 -4.46 -16.14
CA ASN A 61 -5.71 -3.71 -16.92
C ASN A 61 -4.28 -3.78 -16.35
N ALA A 62 -3.28 -3.98 -17.24
CA ALA A 62 -1.86 -4.05 -16.86
C ALA A 62 -1.29 -2.68 -16.40
N VAL A 63 -1.69 -1.59 -17.06
CA VAL A 63 -1.27 -0.20 -16.69
C VAL A 63 -1.61 0.14 -15.24
N VAL A 64 -2.75 -0.35 -14.75
CA VAL A 64 -3.20 -0.09 -13.38
C VAL A 64 -2.31 -0.77 -12.34
N LYS A 65 -1.58 -1.82 -12.73
CA LYS A 65 -0.63 -2.44 -11.81
C LYS A 65 0.54 -1.49 -11.49
N ILE A 66 0.96 -0.64 -12.43
CA ILE A 66 1.97 0.40 -12.19
C ILE A 66 1.45 1.41 -11.15
N ILE A 67 0.19 1.82 -11.28
CA ILE A 67 -0.48 2.72 -10.32
C ILE A 67 -0.52 2.09 -8.92
N LEU A 68 -0.85 0.80 -8.82
CA LEU A 68 -0.87 0.09 -7.54
C LEU A 68 0.52 -0.01 -6.91
N THR A 69 1.59 -0.18 -7.70
CA THR A 69 2.97 -0.12 -7.18
C THR A 69 3.27 1.27 -6.61
N LEU A 70 2.95 2.32 -7.37
CA LEU A 70 3.20 3.70 -6.98
C LEU A 70 2.48 4.06 -5.66
N ILE A 71 1.22 3.66 -5.52
CA ILE A 71 0.45 3.87 -4.29
C ILE A 71 1.08 3.13 -3.10
N ASN A 72 1.54 1.89 -3.28
CA ASN A 72 2.22 1.15 -2.22
C ASN A 72 3.57 1.79 -1.81
N ILE A 73 4.29 2.40 -2.75
CA ILE A 73 5.51 3.18 -2.44
C ILE A 73 5.16 4.39 -1.56
N PHE A 74 4.18 5.20 -1.97
CA PHE A 74 3.74 6.33 -1.16
C PHE A 74 3.26 5.91 0.22
N ALA A 75 2.54 4.80 0.30
CA ALA A 75 2.09 4.26 1.57
C ALA A 75 3.25 3.81 2.47
N ALA A 76 4.30 3.20 1.92
CA ALA A 76 5.51 2.87 2.68
C ALA A 76 6.21 4.13 3.21
N LEU A 77 6.27 5.21 2.41
CA LEU A 77 6.82 6.49 2.86
C LEU A 77 5.99 7.12 3.98
N ILE A 78 4.67 7.10 3.87
CA ILE A 78 3.79 7.58 4.95
C ILE A 78 3.95 6.69 6.20
N ALA A 79 4.01 5.36 6.05
CA ALA A 79 4.26 4.46 7.18
C ALA A 79 5.60 4.73 7.88
N LEU A 80 6.63 5.13 7.13
CA LEU A 80 7.92 5.56 7.70
C LEU A 80 7.76 6.84 8.54
N THR A 81 6.89 7.77 8.14
CA THR A 81 6.59 8.95 8.95
C THR A 81 5.94 8.58 10.28
N PHE A 82 5.12 7.53 10.35
CA PHE A 82 4.59 7.06 11.64
C PHE A 82 5.67 6.52 12.57
N VAL A 83 6.69 5.84 12.04
CA VAL A 83 7.85 5.42 12.84
C VAL A 83 8.59 6.63 13.38
N ALA A 84 8.90 7.60 12.51
CA ALA A 84 9.60 8.82 12.88
C ALA A 84 8.81 9.63 13.93
N SER A 85 7.51 9.82 13.69
CA SER A 85 6.59 10.47 14.63
C SER A 85 6.52 9.73 15.97
N GLY A 86 6.38 8.41 15.95
CA GLY A 86 6.32 7.58 17.15
C GLY A 86 7.57 7.69 18.02
N VAL A 87 8.76 7.81 17.41
CA VAL A 87 10.03 7.95 18.13
C VAL A 87 10.27 9.39 18.62
N MET A 88 9.94 10.40 17.82
CA MET A 88 10.33 11.78 18.10
C MET A 88 9.26 12.61 18.83
N ASN A 89 7.98 12.32 18.58
CA ASN A 89 6.88 13.21 18.96
C ASN A 89 5.91 12.58 19.97
N TYR A 90 5.87 11.25 20.11
CA TYR A 90 4.93 10.57 21.00
C TYR A 90 5.65 9.83 22.13
N HIS A 91 4.96 9.63 23.24
CA HIS A 91 5.46 8.87 24.39
C HIS A 91 4.45 7.83 24.88
N GLY A 92 4.96 6.83 25.60
CA GLY A 92 4.16 5.77 26.19
C GLY A 92 3.59 4.79 25.16
N LEU A 93 2.40 4.26 25.42
CA LEU A 93 1.82 3.17 24.64
C LEU A 93 1.53 3.56 23.17
N VAL A 94 1.15 4.82 22.92
CA VAL A 94 0.84 5.30 21.56
C VAL A 94 2.10 5.37 20.70
N ALA A 95 3.24 5.78 21.26
CA ALA A 95 4.54 5.76 20.57
C ALA A 95 4.90 4.34 20.10
N VAL A 96 4.76 3.36 20.99
CA VAL A 96 5.06 1.96 20.69
C VAL A 96 4.15 1.43 19.58
N LEU A 97 2.85 1.73 19.65
CA LEU A 97 1.89 1.31 18.61
C LEU A 97 2.18 1.97 17.25
N LEU A 98 2.48 3.27 17.21
CA LEU A 98 2.82 3.98 15.98
C LEU A 98 4.08 3.39 15.32
N VAL A 99 5.10 3.07 16.11
CA VAL A 99 6.31 2.42 15.60
C VAL A 99 6.01 1.04 15.04
N ILE A 100 5.23 0.21 15.74
CA ILE A 100 4.86 -1.13 15.25
C ILE A 100 4.04 -1.02 13.96
N VAL A 101 3.01 -0.19 13.94
CA VAL A 101 2.14 0.01 12.76
C VAL A 101 2.96 0.56 11.58
N GLY A 102 3.86 1.50 11.84
CA GLY A 102 4.75 2.06 10.82
C GLY A 102 5.69 1.00 10.24
N ILE A 103 6.36 0.19 11.07
CA ILE A 103 7.24 -0.90 10.60
C ILE A 103 6.45 -1.91 9.76
N VAL A 104 5.28 -2.35 10.24
CA VAL A 104 4.41 -3.29 9.51
C VAL A 104 3.99 -2.69 8.16
N GLY A 105 3.61 -1.40 8.13
CA GLY A 105 3.22 -0.70 6.91
C GLY A 105 4.35 -0.57 5.90
N VAL A 106 5.57 -0.28 6.35
CA VAL A 106 6.77 -0.24 5.49
C VAL A 106 7.05 -1.61 4.90
N ILE A 107 7.06 -2.68 5.71
CA ILE A 107 7.32 -4.05 5.24
C ILE A 107 6.25 -4.48 4.23
N ALA A 108 4.97 -4.23 4.53
CA ALA A 108 3.85 -4.58 3.65
C ALA A 108 3.89 -3.79 2.33
N GLY A 109 4.21 -2.49 2.39
CA GLY A 109 4.35 -1.64 1.21
C GLY A 109 5.50 -2.11 0.31
N ILE A 110 6.68 -2.35 0.88
CA ILE A 110 7.85 -2.87 0.14
C ILE A 110 7.56 -4.24 -0.45
N TYR A 111 6.94 -5.14 0.31
CA TYR A 111 6.57 -6.47 -0.19
C TYR A 111 5.57 -6.38 -1.36
N ALA A 112 4.55 -5.53 -1.25
CA ALA A 112 3.62 -5.28 -2.34
C ALA A 112 4.34 -4.78 -3.60
N VAL A 113 5.30 -3.86 -3.44
CA VAL A 113 6.11 -3.34 -4.55
C VAL A 113 6.93 -4.44 -5.20
N ILE A 114 7.63 -5.28 -4.43
CA ILE A 114 8.46 -6.38 -4.97
C ILE A 114 7.61 -7.40 -5.74
N VAL A 115 6.47 -7.80 -5.18
CA VAL A 115 5.58 -8.78 -5.83
C VAL A 115 4.95 -8.19 -7.09
N ASN A 116 4.64 -6.90 -7.08
CA ASN A 116 4.04 -6.22 -8.23
C ASN A 116 5.09 -5.92 -9.32
N ASN A 117 6.31 -5.49 -8.96
CA ASN A 117 7.41 -5.20 -9.88
C ASN A 117 7.96 -6.41 -10.65
N ARG A 118 7.50 -7.64 -10.39
CA ARG A 118 7.69 -8.78 -11.30
C ARG A 118 6.87 -8.64 -12.60
N PHE A 119 6.79 -7.44 -13.16
CA PHE A 119 6.50 -7.22 -14.58
C PHE A 119 7.71 -7.68 -15.37
N ALA A 120 7.50 -8.58 -16.32
CA ALA A 120 8.52 -9.22 -17.15
C ALA A 120 9.37 -10.30 -16.45
N LYS A 121 8.77 -11.47 -16.18
CA LYS A 121 9.26 -12.57 -17.02
C LYS A 121 8.52 -12.35 -18.34
N PRO A 122 9.18 -11.93 -19.43
CA PRO A 122 8.52 -12.06 -20.72
C PRO A 122 8.12 -13.52 -20.84
N GLU A 123 6.87 -13.79 -21.22
CA GLU A 123 6.61 -14.92 -22.10
C GLU A 123 7.35 -14.61 -23.40
N THR A 124 8.67 -14.75 -23.40
CA THR A 124 9.42 -14.96 -24.63
C THR A 124 9.42 -16.47 -24.85
N ASP A 125 8.71 -16.80 -25.93
CA ASP A 125 9.04 -17.87 -26.87
C ASP A 125 8.59 -19.28 -26.47
N GLN A 126 7.28 -19.52 -26.53
CA GLN A 126 6.85 -20.66 -27.35
C GLN A 126 6.65 -20.13 -28.77
N PRO A 127 7.58 -20.37 -29.71
CA PRO A 127 7.25 -20.23 -31.11
C PRO A 127 6.16 -21.26 -31.43
N ASP A 128 5.10 -20.78 -32.06
CA ASP A 128 4.15 -21.62 -32.78
C ASP A 128 4.93 -22.49 -33.76
N GLU A 129 5.17 -23.75 -33.42
CA GLU A 129 5.61 -24.76 -34.38
C GLU A 129 4.39 -25.21 -35.21
N SER A 130 3.74 -24.26 -35.88
CA SER A 130 2.94 -24.52 -37.07
C SER A 130 3.84 -24.35 -38.29
N SER A 131 4.78 -25.29 -38.46
CA SER A 131 5.48 -25.46 -39.73
C SER A 131 4.73 -26.50 -40.56
N ASP A 132 3.63 -26.04 -41.17
CA ASP A 132 3.08 -26.69 -42.35
C ASP A 132 3.91 -26.22 -43.55
N SER A 133 4.83 -27.06 -44.04
CA SER A 133 5.32 -27.06 -45.42
C SER A 133 6.45 -28.08 -45.61
N ASN A 134 6.08 -29.29 -46.06
CA ASN A 134 6.89 -30.02 -47.01
C ASN A 134 5.98 -30.51 -48.14
N GLN A 135 5.81 -29.62 -49.13
CA GLN A 135 5.66 -30.01 -50.52
C GLN A 135 7.05 -30.39 -51.04
N SER A 136 7.23 -31.67 -51.36
CA SER A 136 8.04 -32.18 -52.48
C SER A 136 7.85 -33.68 -52.60
#